data_AF-A0A8K9Y6B1-F1
#
_entry.id   AF-A0A8K9Y6B1-F1
#
_cell.length_a   1.000
_cell.length_b   1.000
_cell.length_c   1.000
_cell.angle_alpha   90.00
_cell.angle_beta   90.00
_cell.angle_gamma   90.00
#
_symmetry.space_group_name_H-M   'P 1'
#
loop_
_entity.id
_entity.type
_entity.pdbx_description
1 polymer ?
#
loop_
_entity_poly.entity_id
_entity_poly.type
_entity_poly.pdbx_seq_one_letter_code
_entity_poly.pdbx_strand_id
1 'polypeptide(L)'
;MRYHVNGQQHEKPSHRTPREPWLGYARVAREVLGGGLTIDTLPDNMTHLVEDAGRYYSWRSFGPDDQRTNELWVDLNDLEHGQVRMHGILSNTHRQAAKVALSFDFPFYGHYLRQITIATGGFIFMGEVTHRMLTATQYIAPLMANFDPSFSKESIVQYLDNGEVFVVQWERVRLHGREAEGAYTFQAALHLTGTITFSYRDIPLPVEVISSAEHQVKAGLSDAFMVNLQSPQSSDAQRRLYEYHRVDIDTTKITNNSAFEFTALPTCLQHDSCELCLSSNLTSGCTWCNILQRCSDGMDRHRQEWLDYACSEEVELDHVNERSHTLHVLYIKCKSQSQLPLLKPQFPSIIWTGQRCYISVLLNVVNSPPILFNLLKTMICHEKEGIMEAGQC
;
A
#
# COMPACT_ATOMS: atom_id res chain seq x y z
N MET A 1 53.46 30.83 42.32
CA MET A 1 54.23 30.41 43.51
C MET A 1 53.43 30.78 44.75
N ARG A 2 53.08 29.75 45.57
CA ARG A 2 52.93 29.71 47.05
C ARG A 2 52.06 30.77 47.76
N TYR A 3 51.25 30.50 48.78
CA TYR A 3 50.66 29.32 49.44
C TYR A 3 49.63 29.84 50.47
N HIS A 4 48.66 28.98 50.81
CA HIS A 4 47.64 28.99 51.88
C HIS A 4 48.03 29.60 53.25
N VAL A 5 46.99 30.04 54.01
CA VAL A 5 46.71 29.54 55.39
C VAL A 5 45.18 29.43 55.64
N ASN A 6 44.85 28.42 56.44
CA ASN A 6 43.58 27.78 56.79
C ASN A 6 43.04 28.28 58.15
N GLY A 7 41.78 28.00 58.49
CA GLY A 7 41.26 28.16 59.87
C GLY A 7 39.78 27.77 60.04
N GLN A 8 39.55 26.52 60.44
CA GLN A 8 38.27 25.82 60.62
C GLN A 8 37.54 26.14 61.95
N GLN A 9 36.23 25.87 62.02
CA GLN A 9 35.63 25.09 63.12
C GLN A 9 34.25 24.46 62.76
N HIS A 10 34.16 23.12 62.86
CA HIS A 10 33.09 22.24 63.43
C HIS A 10 31.60 22.55 63.12
N GLU A 11 30.67 21.64 62.76
CA GLU A 11 30.42 20.20 62.98
C GLU A 11 29.35 19.67 61.97
N LYS A 12 29.25 18.35 61.80
CA LYS A 12 28.20 17.58 61.05
C LYS A 12 27.61 16.54 62.04
N PRO A 13 26.55 15.73 61.77
CA PRO A 13 25.68 15.59 60.57
C PRO A 13 24.16 15.33 60.84
N SER A 14 23.30 15.26 59.80
CA SER A 14 22.36 14.12 59.53
C SER A 14 21.25 14.43 58.48
N HIS A 15 21.21 13.58 57.44
CA HIS A 15 20.12 13.12 56.55
C HIS A 15 18.88 13.97 56.15
N ARG A 16 18.73 14.24 54.84
CA ARG A 16 17.73 13.65 53.90
C ARG A 16 17.72 14.35 52.52
N THR A 17 17.29 13.60 51.49
CA THR A 17 17.34 13.82 50.03
C THR A 17 16.43 14.93 49.46
N PRO A 18 16.66 15.37 48.20
CA PRO A 18 16.09 16.60 47.61
C PRO A 18 14.84 16.37 46.74
N ARG A 19 14.00 17.41 46.64
CA ARG A 19 12.86 17.57 45.70
C ARG A 19 13.26 18.47 44.52
N GLU A 20 12.82 18.07 43.32
CA GLU A 20 12.99 18.72 42.00
C GLU A 20 12.30 20.10 41.85
N PRO A 21 12.70 20.87 40.82
CA PRO A 21 11.81 21.85 40.19
C PRO A 21 11.64 21.68 38.66
N TRP A 22 10.37 21.53 38.26
CA TRP A 22 9.63 22.10 37.11
C TRP A 22 10.32 22.31 35.74
N LEU A 23 9.92 21.49 34.76
CA LEU A 23 10.06 21.71 33.31
C LEU A 23 8.78 22.28 32.69
N GLY A 24 8.93 23.29 31.83
CA GLY A 24 7.87 23.89 31.02
C GLY A 24 7.40 22.99 29.87
N TYR A 25 6.08 22.90 29.70
CA TYR A 25 5.39 22.06 28.73
C TYR A 25 5.62 22.53 27.28
N ALA A 26 6.42 21.78 26.53
CA ALA A 26 6.32 21.70 25.07
C ALA A 26 5.15 20.76 24.70
N ARG A 27 4.34 21.14 23.71
CA ARG A 27 3.21 20.35 23.20
C ARG A 27 3.71 19.03 22.62
N VAL A 28 3.53 17.95 23.39
CA VAL A 28 3.65 16.56 22.92
C VAL A 28 2.47 16.29 21.98
N ALA A 29 2.78 15.90 20.74
CA ALA A 29 1.81 15.37 19.82
C ALA A 29 1.18 14.11 20.44
N ARG A 30 -0.13 14.17 20.63
CA ARG A 30 -0.97 13.09 21.18
C ARG A 30 -0.77 11.82 20.33
N GLU A 31 -0.24 10.76 20.93
CA GLU A 31 -0.34 9.42 20.37
C GLU A 31 -1.82 9.07 20.24
N VAL A 32 -2.28 8.96 18.98
CA VAL A 32 -3.51 8.25 18.66
C VAL A 32 -3.21 6.78 18.89
N LEU A 33 -3.88 6.18 19.88
CA LEU A 33 -4.01 4.73 20.03
C LEU A 33 -4.75 4.21 18.80
N GLY A 34 -3.99 3.91 17.74
CA GLY A 34 -4.48 3.38 16.47
C GLY A 34 -4.17 1.90 16.37
N GLY A 35 -5.17 1.11 15.97
CA GLY A 35 -5.10 -0.34 15.81
C GLY A 35 -3.84 -0.81 15.08
N GLY A 36 -3.28 -1.92 15.55
CA GLY A 36 -2.07 -2.51 14.99
C GLY A 36 -2.30 -2.97 13.55
N LEU A 37 -1.39 -2.56 12.65
CA LEU A 37 -1.30 -3.09 11.29
C LEU A 37 -0.40 -4.32 11.31
N THR A 38 -0.93 -5.48 10.91
CA THR A 38 -0.14 -6.71 10.69
C THR A 38 0.22 -6.80 9.22
N ILE A 39 1.48 -7.16 8.93
CA ILE A 39 2.01 -7.29 7.57
C ILE A 39 2.24 -8.76 7.29
N ASP A 40 1.72 -9.23 6.15
CA ASP A 40 1.83 -10.61 5.75
C ASP A 40 2.17 -10.73 4.26
N THR A 41 3.02 -11.69 3.97
CA THR A 41 3.19 -12.26 2.63
C THR A 41 2.11 -13.32 2.46
N LEU A 42 1.36 -13.31 1.36
CA LEU A 42 0.22 -14.21 1.09
C LEU A 42 0.47 -15.69 1.55
N PRO A 43 -0.40 -16.31 2.40
CA PRO A 43 -0.24 -17.69 2.90
C PRO A 43 -0.82 -18.86 2.06
N ASP A 44 -0.32 -20.07 2.38
CA ASP A 44 -0.23 -21.41 1.73
C ASP A 44 -1.38 -22.10 0.95
N ASN A 45 -2.59 -21.56 0.76
CA ASN A 45 -3.56 -22.25 -0.15
C ASN A 45 -3.36 -21.90 -1.63
N MET A 46 -2.35 -21.06 -1.89
CA MET A 46 -1.74 -20.77 -3.19
C MET A 46 -0.23 -20.68 -2.94
N THR A 47 0.42 -21.81 -2.69
CA THR A 47 1.89 -21.86 -2.53
C THR A 47 2.58 -21.51 -3.85
N HIS A 48 2.79 -20.23 -4.08
CA HIS A 48 3.95 -19.75 -4.81
C HIS A 48 4.54 -18.66 -3.94
N LEU A 49 5.84 -18.74 -3.66
CA LEU A 49 6.60 -17.58 -3.20
C LEU A 49 6.17 -16.37 -4.03
N VAL A 50 6.03 -15.20 -3.38
CA VAL A 50 5.89 -13.91 -4.07
C VAL A 50 7.24 -13.60 -4.73
N GLU A 51 7.61 -14.40 -5.73
CA GLU A 51 8.75 -14.23 -6.61
C GLU A 51 8.31 -13.38 -7.81
N ASP A 52 9.27 -12.65 -8.37
CA ASP A 52 9.11 -11.86 -9.59
C ASP A 52 8.67 -12.77 -10.74
N ALA A 53 7.36 -12.91 -10.92
CA ALA A 53 6.79 -13.66 -12.04
C ALA A 53 6.89 -12.88 -13.36
N GLY A 54 7.58 -11.73 -13.39
CA GLY A 54 7.60 -10.83 -14.52
C GLY A 54 6.19 -10.34 -14.87
N ARG A 55 5.32 -10.16 -13.88
CA ARG A 55 3.91 -9.78 -14.11
C ARG A 55 3.73 -8.27 -14.28
N TYR A 56 4.45 -7.49 -13.48
CA TYR A 56 4.28 -6.03 -13.42
C TYR A 56 5.46 -5.24 -13.99
N TYR A 57 6.66 -5.79 -13.86
CA TYR A 57 7.89 -5.18 -14.36
C TYR A 57 8.79 -6.26 -14.95
N SER A 58 9.57 -5.87 -15.95
CA SER A 58 10.77 -6.60 -16.38
C SER A 58 11.98 -5.71 -16.12
N TRP A 59 13.15 -6.29 -15.87
CA TRP A 59 14.34 -5.49 -15.56
C TRP A 59 15.60 -5.96 -16.28
N ARG A 60 16.56 -5.04 -16.41
CA ARG A 60 17.90 -5.27 -16.98
C ARG A 60 18.96 -4.62 -16.11
N SER A 61 20.13 -5.23 -16.02
CA SER A 61 21.30 -4.68 -15.32
C SER A 61 22.39 -4.27 -16.31
N PHE A 62 23.05 -3.15 -16.05
CA PHE A 62 24.16 -2.60 -16.81
C PHE A 62 25.37 -2.45 -15.89
N GLY A 63 26.52 -2.91 -16.36
CA GLY A 63 27.77 -2.87 -15.61
C GLY A 63 28.61 -1.62 -15.89
N PRO A 64 29.81 -1.53 -15.28
CA PRO A 64 30.71 -0.38 -15.42
C PRO A 64 31.21 -0.14 -16.85
N ASP A 65 31.36 -1.21 -17.62
CA ASP A 65 31.85 -1.14 -19.01
C ASP A 65 30.73 -0.89 -20.03
N ASP A 66 29.47 -0.83 -19.58
CA ASP A 66 28.32 -0.61 -20.46
C ASP A 66 28.11 0.90 -20.68
N GLN A 67 28.08 1.33 -21.95
CA GLN A 67 27.84 2.73 -22.30
C GLN A 67 26.50 3.24 -21.75
N ARG A 68 25.49 2.37 -21.69
CA ARG A 68 24.14 2.70 -21.25
C ARG A 68 24.08 3.09 -19.77
N THR A 69 25.04 2.62 -18.96
CA THR A 69 25.15 3.01 -17.54
C THR A 69 25.27 4.52 -17.37
N ASN A 70 26.08 5.18 -18.21
CA ASN A 70 26.26 6.63 -18.16
C ASN A 70 25.02 7.38 -18.66
N GLU A 71 24.33 6.83 -19.66
CA GLU A 71 23.10 7.41 -20.22
C GLU A 71 21.93 7.36 -19.21
N LEU A 72 21.93 6.37 -18.32
CA LEU A 72 20.96 6.25 -17.23
C LEU A 72 21.28 7.15 -16.03
N TRP A 73 22.40 7.88 -16.05
CA TRP A 73 22.72 8.85 -15.00
C TRP A 73 22.19 10.24 -15.34
N VAL A 74 21.28 10.78 -14.52
CA VAL A 74 20.82 12.17 -14.65
C VAL A 74 21.75 13.13 -13.91
N ASP A 75 22.36 14.08 -14.62
CA ASP A 75 23.14 15.14 -13.99
C ASP A 75 22.22 16.23 -13.43
N LEU A 76 22.12 16.28 -12.10
CA LEU A 76 21.32 17.28 -11.39
C LEU A 76 21.92 18.70 -11.48
N ASN A 77 23.19 18.86 -11.88
CA ASN A 77 23.79 20.19 -12.03
C ASN A 77 23.43 20.85 -13.35
N ASP A 78 22.88 20.09 -14.31
CA ASP A 78 22.49 20.61 -15.60
C ASP A 78 21.15 21.35 -15.47
N LEU A 79 21.22 22.68 -15.62
CA LEU A 79 20.09 23.61 -15.50
C LEU A 79 19.00 23.37 -16.55
N GLU A 80 19.30 22.64 -17.64
CA GLU A 80 18.28 22.26 -18.63
C GLU A 80 17.22 21.30 -18.06
N HIS A 81 17.57 20.53 -17.02
CA HIS A 81 16.68 19.52 -16.46
C HIS A 81 15.73 20.05 -15.38
N GLY A 82 15.77 21.35 -15.03
CA GLY A 82 14.84 21.99 -14.10
C GLY A 82 15.45 22.35 -12.74
N GLN A 83 14.61 22.83 -11.81
CA GLN A 83 15.09 23.31 -10.51
C GLN A 83 15.27 22.16 -9.51
N VAL A 84 16.52 21.81 -9.20
CA VAL A 84 16.86 20.87 -8.12
C VAL A 84 16.41 21.42 -6.78
N ARG A 85 15.76 20.57 -5.99
CA ARG A 85 15.33 20.88 -4.63
C ARG A 85 16.12 20.03 -3.64
N MET A 86 16.99 20.69 -2.88
CA MET A 86 17.63 20.08 -1.72
C MET A 86 16.62 19.96 -0.57
N HIS A 87 16.49 18.76 -0.01
CA HIS A 87 15.57 18.56 1.09
C HIS A 87 16.26 18.74 2.44
N GLY A 88 16.20 19.96 2.99
CA GLY A 88 16.92 20.34 4.22
C GLY A 88 16.74 19.40 5.42
N ILE A 89 15.54 18.86 5.66
CA ILE A 89 15.31 17.89 6.76
C ILE A 89 15.99 16.54 6.45
N LEU A 90 15.68 15.94 5.29
CA LEU A 90 16.23 14.64 4.90
C LEU A 90 17.76 14.63 4.82
N SER A 91 18.40 15.73 4.41
CA SER A 91 19.87 15.83 4.37
C SER A 91 20.53 15.88 5.75
N ASN A 92 19.79 16.09 6.85
CA ASN A 92 20.36 16.33 8.18
C ASN A 92 19.79 15.42 9.28
N THR A 93 18.95 14.45 8.97
CA THR A 93 18.22 13.66 9.97
C THR A 93 18.23 12.17 9.66
N HIS A 94 18.14 11.35 10.70
CA HIS A 94 18.02 9.90 10.60
C HIS A 94 16.55 9.48 10.65
N ARG A 95 16.20 8.43 9.89
CA ARG A 95 14.86 7.80 9.87
C ARG A 95 13.74 8.82 9.65
N GLN A 96 13.95 9.73 8.70
CA GLN A 96 12.94 10.67 8.25
C GLN A 96 12.44 10.33 6.86
N ALA A 97 11.23 10.80 6.58
CA ALA A 97 10.64 10.70 5.26
C ALA A 97 9.82 11.96 4.97
N ALA A 98 9.78 12.39 3.72
CA ALA A 98 9.07 13.60 3.31
C ALA A 98 8.19 13.35 2.10
N LYS A 99 6.95 13.83 2.16
CA LYS A 99 6.00 13.73 1.06
C LYS A 99 6.33 14.74 -0.02
N VAL A 100 6.33 14.28 -1.27
CA VAL A 100 6.55 15.09 -2.47
C VAL A 100 5.42 14.79 -3.45
N ALA A 101 4.89 15.86 -4.06
CA ALA A 101 3.93 15.74 -5.14
C ALA A 101 4.67 15.75 -6.49
N LEU A 102 4.39 14.75 -7.31
CA LEU A 102 4.88 14.65 -8.68
C LEU A 102 4.12 15.63 -9.58
N SER A 103 4.82 16.19 -10.56
CA SER A 103 4.23 17.03 -11.60
C SER A 103 3.35 16.23 -12.57
N PHE A 104 3.56 14.92 -12.67
CA PHE A 104 2.84 13.98 -13.54
C PHE A 104 2.26 12.78 -12.79
N ASP A 105 1.38 12.04 -13.47
CA ASP A 105 0.77 10.80 -12.97
C ASP A 105 1.69 9.62 -13.28
N PHE A 106 2.45 9.16 -12.30
CA PHE A 106 3.42 8.07 -12.48
C PHE A 106 2.72 6.71 -12.40
N PRO A 107 2.78 5.86 -13.44
CA PRO A 107 2.18 4.53 -13.39
C PRO A 107 3.07 3.57 -12.58
N PHE A 108 2.50 3.01 -11.51
CA PHE A 108 3.15 2.05 -10.64
C PHE A 108 2.20 0.89 -10.33
N TYR A 109 2.54 -0.32 -10.77
CA TYR A 109 1.71 -1.52 -10.57
C TYR A 109 0.25 -1.37 -11.10
N GLY A 110 0.07 -0.62 -12.18
CA GLY A 110 -1.25 -0.34 -12.77
C GLY A 110 -2.02 0.81 -12.12
N HIS A 111 -1.46 1.45 -11.09
CA HIS A 111 -2.05 2.62 -10.45
C HIS A 111 -1.28 3.89 -10.79
N TYR A 112 -1.99 4.97 -11.04
CA TYR A 112 -1.40 6.29 -11.26
C TYR A 112 -1.18 7.01 -9.93
N LEU A 113 0.06 7.37 -9.64
CA LEU A 113 0.47 8.00 -8.39
C LEU A 113 0.95 9.43 -8.63
N ARG A 114 0.49 10.34 -7.77
CA ARG A 114 0.90 11.74 -7.76
C ARG A 114 1.61 12.17 -6.48
N GLN A 115 1.50 11.36 -5.42
CA GLN A 115 2.13 11.64 -4.14
C GLN A 115 3.03 10.47 -3.77
N ILE A 116 4.28 10.78 -3.45
CA ILE A 116 5.29 9.82 -3.02
C ILE A 116 5.95 10.31 -1.74
N THR A 117 6.66 9.45 -1.03
CA THR A 117 7.41 9.84 0.16
C THR A 117 8.87 9.41 0.03
N ILE A 118 9.78 10.37 0.00
CA ILE A 118 11.22 10.10 -0.06
C ILE A 118 11.74 9.83 1.35
N ALA A 119 12.48 8.74 1.55
CA ALA A 119 13.05 8.40 2.85
C ALA A 119 14.58 8.53 2.87
N THR A 120 15.14 8.87 4.02
CA THR A 120 16.60 8.98 4.20
C THR A 120 17.32 7.64 4.05
N GLY A 121 16.60 6.53 4.21
CA GLY A 121 17.13 5.16 4.12
C GLY A 121 17.35 4.64 2.69
N GLY A 122 17.35 5.48 1.66
CA GLY A 122 17.65 5.08 0.28
C GLY A 122 16.48 4.46 -0.50
N PHE A 123 15.25 4.87 -0.18
CA PHE A 123 14.05 4.38 -0.88
C PHE A 123 12.95 5.45 -0.97
N ILE A 124 12.01 5.20 -1.88
CA ILE A 124 10.79 5.98 -2.07
C ILE A 124 9.61 5.09 -1.67
N PHE A 125 8.79 5.56 -0.74
CA PHE A 125 7.54 4.92 -0.38
C PHE A 125 6.42 5.42 -1.31
N MET A 126 5.71 4.47 -1.90
CA MET A 126 4.71 4.65 -2.95
C MET A 126 3.27 4.42 -2.46
N GLY A 127 3.08 4.09 -1.18
CA GLY A 127 1.75 3.88 -0.60
C GLY A 127 1.03 5.19 -0.31
N GLU A 128 -0.29 5.20 -0.45
CA GLU A 128 -1.13 6.38 -0.15
C GLU A 128 -1.24 6.61 1.37
N VAL A 129 -1.41 5.52 2.13
CA VAL A 129 -1.53 5.55 3.58
C VAL A 129 -0.17 5.30 4.22
N THR A 130 0.39 6.35 4.81
CA THR A 130 1.59 6.25 5.64
C THR A 130 1.28 5.43 6.87
N HIS A 131 1.81 4.21 6.92
CA HIS A 131 1.72 3.31 8.07
C HIS A 131 3.05 3.28 8.83
N ARG A 132 3.07 2.68 10.03
CA ARG A 132 4.27 2.64 10.91
C ARG A 132 5.47 1.90 10.29
N MET A 133 5.26 1.10 9.25
CA MET A 133 6.27 0.23 8.65
C MET A 133 6.51 0.56 7.17
N LEU A 134 6.87 1.82 6.87
CA LEU A 134 7.14 2.30 5.50
C LEU A 134 8.20 1.47 4.74
N THR A 135 9.06 0.75 5.45
CA THR A 135 10.14 -0.10 4.90
C THR A 135 9.67 -1.52 4.53
N ALA A 136 8.44 -1.88 4.88
CA ALA A 136 7.96 -3.25 4.72
C ALA A 136 7.57 -3.55 3.26
N THR A 137 6.70 -2.70 2.67
CA THR A 137 6.10 -2.91 1.34
C THR A 137 5.83 -1.56 0.66
N GLN A 138 5.33 -1.57 -0.58
CA GLN A 138 4.95 -0.36 -1.34
C GLN A 138 6.13 0.61 -1.53
N TYR A 139 7.25 0.09 -2.02
CA TYR A 139 8.48 0.87 -2.18
C TYR A 139 9.11 0.73 -3.56
N ILE A 140 9.88 1.76 -3.90
CA ILE A 140 10.94 1.74 -4.91
C ILE A 140 12.25 1.95 -4.16
N ALA A 141 13.10 0.93 -4.13
CA ALA A 141 14.31 0.91 -3.32
C ALA A 141 15.52 0.68 -4.24
N PRO A 142 16.20 1.73 -4.73
CA PRO A 142 17.51 1.54 -5.34
C PRO A 142 18.48 0.88 -4.35
N LEU A 143 18.52 1.35 -3.11
CA LEU A 143 19.30 0.72 -2.05
C LEU A 143 18.72 1.09 -0.69
N MET A 144 17.79 0.28 -0.18
CA MET A 144 17.19 0.49 1.14
C MET A 144 18.11 -0.09 2.22
N ALA A 145 18.76 0.78 2.99
CA ALA A 145 19.63 0.40 4.10
C ALA A 145 19.50 1.39 5.27
N ASN A 146 20.25 1.16 6.36
CA ASN A 146 20.26 2.05 7.52
C ASN A 146 21.13 3.30 7.28
N PHE A 147 20.89 4.01 6.18
CA PHE A 147 21.58 5.25 5.85
C PHE A 147 21.17 6.39 6.79
N ASP A 148 22.14 7.21 7.16
CA ASP A 148 21.97 8.34 8.05
C ASP A 148 22.74 9.55 7.50
N PRO A 149 22.05 10.44 6.77
CA PRO A 149 22.63 11.68 6.25
C PRO A 149 23.15 12.62 7.34
N SER A 150 22.72 12.50 8.60
CA SER A 150 23.12 13.42 9.67
C SER A 150 24.61 13.33 10.05
N PHE A 151 25.29 12.24 9.66
CA PHE A 151 26.71 12.03 9.95
C PHE A 151 27.67 12.87 9.11
N SER A 152 27.21 13.51 8.03
CA SER A 152 28.05 14.37 7.21
C SER A 152 27.29 15.59 6.74
N LYS A 153 27.90 16.76 6.86
CA LYS A 153 27.38 17.98 6.21
C LYS A 153 27.47 17.90 4.68
N GLU A 154 28.23 16.96 4.16
CA GLU A 154 28.35 16.67 2.73
C GLU A 154 27.28 15.69 2.24
N SER A 155 26.53 15.04 3.14
CA SER A 155 25.44 14.16 2.75
C SER A 155 24.24 15.00 2.32
N ILE A 156 23.74 14.73 1.11
CA ILE A 156 22.64 15.52 0.54
C ILE A 156 21.59 14.54 0.02
N VAL A 157 20.33 14.76 0.42
CA VAL A 157 19.17 14.15 -0.24
C VAL A 157 18.48 15.24 -1.03
N GLN A 158 18.49 15.08 -2.35
CA GLN A 158 17.94 16.06 -3.28
C GLN A 158 17.10 15.37 -4.34
N TYR A 159 16.18 16.12 -4.93
CA TYR A 159 15.34 15.62 -6.00
C TYR A 159 15.10 16.68 -7.06
N LEU A 160 14.73 16.21 -8.23
CA LEU A 160 14.42 16.99 -9.41
C LEU A 160 13.11 16.46 -10.01
N ASP A 161 12.28 17.37 -10.49
CA ASP A 161 11.05 17.07 -11.21
C ASP A 161 10.95 18.01 -12.40
N ASN A 162 10.92 17.47 -13.62
CA ASN A 162 10.90 18.26 -14.85
C ASN A 162 9.62 18.09 -15.69
N GLY A 163 8.62 17.36 -15.19
CA GLY A 163 7.40 17.05 -15.96
C GLY A 163 7.40 15.70 -16.67
N GLU A 164 8.58 15.17 -17.03
CA GLU A 164 8.74 13.90 -17.75
C GLU A 164 9.49 12.86 -16.93
N VAL A 165 10.42 13.30 -16.08
CA VAL A 165 11.19 12.46 -15.17
C VAL A 165 11.26 13.12 -13.79
N PHE A 166 11.15 12.28 -12.77
CA PHE A 166 11.38 12.62 -11.38
C PHE A 166 12.59 11.85 -10.87
N VAL A 167 13.62 12.55 -10.36
CA VAL A 167 14.86 11.93 -9.89
C VAL A 167 15.06 12.22 -8.41
N VAL A 168 15.45 11.21 -7.65
CA VAL A 168 15.94 11.37 -6.28
C VAL A 168 17.38 10.88 -6.21
N GLN A 169 18.25 11.71 -5.65
CA GLN A 169 19.65 11.37 -5.41
C GLN A 169 19.94 11.38 -3.91
N TRP A 170 20.52 10.27 -3.43
CA TRP A 170 21.16 10.18 -2.12
C TRP A 170 22.66 10.33 -2.35
N GLU A 171 23.17 11.52 -2.10
CA GLU A 171 24.56 11.87 -2.36
C GLU A 171 25.39 11.78 -1.09
N ARG A 172 26.52 11.04 -1.19
CA ARG A 172 27.50 10.89 -0.12
C ARG A 172 26.87 10.51 1.23
N VAL A 173 25.81 9.71 1.24
CA VAL A 173 25.16 9.25 2.48
C VAL A 173 26.00 8.15 3.12
N ARG A 174 26.00 8.07 4.46
CA ARG A 174 26.78 7.08 5.20
C ARG A 174 25.89 6.06 5.89
N LEU A 175 26.38 4.84 6.00
CA LEU A 175 25.71 3.76 6.71
C LEU A 175 25.90 3.94 8.23
N HIS A 176 24.80 3.92 8.98
CA HIS A 176 24.83 4.07 10.43
C HIS A 176 25.60 2.92 11.09
N GLY A 177 26.54 3.26 11.97
CA GLY A 177 27.44 2.33 12.64
C GLY A 177 28.63 1.85 11.79
N ARG A 178 28.74 2.32 10.53
CA ARG A 178 29.85 1.99 9.61
C ARG A 178 30.30 3.20 8.82
N GLU A 179 30.34 4.37 9.45
CA GLU A 179 30.58 5.66 8.81
C GLU A 179 31.98 5.76 8.19
N ALA A 180 32.95 5.03 8.74
CA ALA A 180 34.34 5.02 8.28
C ALA A 180 34.56 4.22 6.98
N GLU A 181 33.60 3.38 6.58
CA GLU A 181 33.72 2.49 5.42
C GLU A 181 33.51 3.22 4.08
N GLY A 182 32.97 4.43 4.10
CA GLY A 182 32.81 5.27 2.92
C GLY A 182 31.43 5.90 2.80
N ALA A 183 31.27 6.68 1.74
CA ALA A 183 30.02 7.37 1.42
C ALA A 183 29.41 6.74 0.16
N TYR A 184 28.09 6.63 0.15
CA TYR A 184 27.31 6.05 -0.93
C TYR A 184 26.67 7.16 -1.75
N THR A 185 26.71 7.03 -3.07
CA THR A 185 26.06 7.95 -4.01
C THR A 185 25.29 7.14 -5.04
N PHE A 186 23.97 7.30 -5.03
CA PHE A 186 23.07 6.61 -5.94
C PHE A 186 21.78 7.39 -6.14
N GLN A 187 21.04 7.02 -7.18
CA GLN A 187 19.78 7.67 -7.53
C GLN A 187 18.72 6.68 -8.00
N ALA A 188 17.48 7.12 -7.92
CA ALA A 188 16.36 6.52 -8.62
C ALA A 188 15.69 7.58 -9.51
N ALA A 189 15.42 7.23 -10.77
CA ALA A 189 14.61 8.05 -11.67
C ALA A 189 13.29 7.34 -12.00
N LEU A 190 12.20 8.11 -11.95
CA LEU A 190 10.85 7.69 -12.30
C LEU A 190 10.45 8.44 -13.57
N HIS A 191 10.25 7.72 -14.67
CA HIS A 191 9.84 8.32 -15.93
C HIS A 191 8.32 8.29 -16.08
N LEU A 192 7.74 9.29 -16.74
CA LEU A 192 6.31 9.36 -17.08
C LEU A 192 5.78 8.08 -17.74
N THR A 193 6.62 7.39 -18.49
CA THR A 193 6.31 6.12 -19.17
C THR A 193 6.11 4.93 -18.22
N GLY A 194 6.46 5.06 -16.94
CA GLY A 194 6.52 3.96 -15.98
C GLY A 194 7.87 3.27 -15.90
N THR A 195 8.85 3.70 -16.70
CA THR A 195 10.22 3.22 -16.58
C THR A 195 10.82 3.71 -15.25
N ILE A 196 11.48 2.81 -14.53
CA ILE A 196 12.22 3.14 -13.32
C ILE A 196 13.69 2.82 -13.58
N THR A 197 14.60 3.70 -13.19
CA THR A 197 16.03 3.44 -13.29
C THR A 197 16.70 3.61 -11.94
N PHE A 198 17.64 2.72 -11.63
CA PHE A 198 18.55 2.84 -10.49
C PHE A 198 19.95 3.06 -11.04
N SER A 199 20.67 4.05 -10.54
CA SER A 199 22.04 4.31 -10.96
C SER A 199 22.93 4.46 -9.74
N TYR A 200 24.08 3.78 -9.75
CA TYR A 200 25.02 3.73 -8.63
C TYR A 200 26.35 4.30 -9.08
N ARG A 201 26.80 5.36 -8.39
CA ARG A 201 28.08 6.01 -8.68
C ARG A 201 29.16 5.55 -7.70
N ASP A 202 28.87 5.70 -6.42
CA ASP A 202 29.79 5.37 -5.33
C ASP A 202 29.15 4.31 -4.42
N ILE A 203 29.69 3.09 -4.43
CA ILE A 203 29.32 1.91 -3.64
C ILE A 203 30.62 1.34 -3.00
N PRO A 204 31.03 1.85 -1.84
CA PRO A 204 32.33 1.52 -1.24
C PRO A 204 32.43 0.08 -0.71
N LEU A 205 31.31 -0.54 -0.34
CA LEU A 205 31.25 -1.93 0.09
C LEU A 205 30.22 -2.71 -0.71
N PRO A 206 30.47 -4.00 -0.99
CA PRO A 206 29.48 -4.91 -1.56
C PRO A 206 28.21 -4.96 -0.70
N VAL A 207 27.05 -5.06 -1.34
CA VAL A 207 25.74 -5.04 -0.67
C VAL A 207 25.57 -6.20 0.30
N GLU A 208 26.20 -7.34 0.02
CA GLU A 208 26.18 -8.54 0.86
C GLU A 208 26.82 -8.30 2.23
N VAL A 209 27.80 -7.39 2.30
CA VAL A 209 28.59 -7.10 3.51
C VAL A 209 27.84 -6.12 4.43
N ILE A 210 27.04 -5.23 3.86
CA ILE A 210 26.29 -4.22 4.62
C ILE A 210 24.95 -4.74 5.16
N SER A 211 24.44 -5.85 4.63
CA SER A 211 23.25 -6.50 5.16
C SER A 211 23.50 -7.11 6.54
N SER A 212 22.55 -6.93 7.47
CA SER A 212 22.64 -7.45 8.85
C SER A 212 21.31 -8.04 9.29
N ALA A 213 21.32 -8.86 10.35
CA ALA A 213 20.10 -9.44 10.91
C ALA A 213 19.11 -8.37 11.43
N GLU A 214 19.62 -7.24 11.93
CA GLU A 214 18.79 -6.15 12.46
C GLU A 214 18.30 -5.19 11.38
N HIS A 215 19.07 -5.03 10.30
CA HIS A 215 18.76 -4.16 9.17
C HIS A 215 19.11 -4.90 7.87
N GLN A 216 18.16 -5.67 7.36
CA GLN A 216 18.29 -6.30 6.05
C GLN A 216 18.22 -5.24 4.96
N VAL A 217 19.17 -5.32 4.02
CA VAL A 217 19.17 -4.44 2.86
C VAL A 217 18.16 -4.96 1.83
N LYS A 218 17.41 -4.04 1.22
CA LYS A 218 16.50 -4.35 0.11
C LYS A 218 16.87 -3.52 -1.11
N ALA A 219 16.83 -4.14 -2.29
CA ALA A 219 17.01 -3.45 -3.56
C ALA A 219 15.99 -3.99 -4.55
N GLY A 220 15.16 -3.12 -5.12
CA GLY A 220 14.09 -3.48 -6.03
C GLY A 220 12.75 -2.78 -5.75
N LEU A 221 11.65 -3.45 -6.09
CA LEU A 221 10.30 -2.89 -6.07
C LEU A 221 9.38 -3.78 -5.22
N SER A 222 8.39 -3.20 -4.55
CA SER A 222 7.34 -3.96 -3.86
C SER A 222 6.04 -3.20 -3.88
N ASP A 223 4.92 -3.91 -4.01
CA ASP A 223 3.60 -3.34 -3.77
C ASP A 223 2.69 -4.26 -2.95
N ALA A 224 1.72 -3.64 -2.29
CA ALA A 224 0.83 -4.27 -1.34
C ALA A 224 -0.53 -3.58 -1.30
N PHE A 225 -1.53 -4.29 -0.79
CA PHE A 225 -2.87 -3.74 -0.54
C PHE A 225 -3.31 -4.03 0.90
N MET A 226 -4.24 -3.22 1.41
CA MET A 226 -4.81 -3.43 2.74
C MET A 226 -6.19 -4.07 2.63
N VAL A 227 -6.46 -5.04 3.51
CA VAL A 227 -7.77 -5.67 3.69
C VAL A 227 -8.20 -5.53 5.15
N ASN A 228 -9.47 -5.21 5.34
CA ASN A 228 -10.13 -5.19 6.64
C ASN A 228 -10.58 -6.61 6.96
N LEU A 229 -10.03 -7.20 8.01
CA LEU A 229 -10.52 -8.45 8.56
C LEU A 229 -11.63 -8.15 9.57
N GLN A 230 -12.79 -8.76 9.34
CA GLN A 230 -13.86 -8.77 10.33
C GLN A 230 -13.47 -9.74 11.44
N SER A 231 -13.13 -9.21 12.62
CA SER A 231 -12.94 -10.04 13.81
C SER A 231 -14.32 -10.42 14.36
N PRO A 232 -14.66 -11.72 14.48
CA PRO A 232 -15.92 -12.14 15.07
C PRO A 232 -16.03 -11.80 16.57
N GLN A 233 -14.95 -11.34 17.21
CA GLN A 233 -14.87 -11.12 18.67
C GLN A 233 -14.68 -9.66 19.08
N SER A 234 -14.45 -8.73 18.13
CA SER A 234 -14.26 -7.31 18.43
C SER A 234 -14.91 -6.43 17.37
N SER A 235 -15.52 -5.32 17.78
CA SER A 235 -16.05 -4.30 16.86
C SER A 235 -14.97 -3.49 16.14
N ASP A 236 -13.69 -3.78 16.41
CA ASP A 236 -12.55 -3.11 15.78
C ASP A 236 -12.12 -3.89 14.54
N ALA A 237 -12.14 -3.21 13.38
CA ALA A 237 -11.72 -3.78 12.11
C ALA A 237 -10.19 -3.86 12.09
N GLN A 238 -9.65 -5.06 12.17
CA GLN A 238 -8.21 -5.27 12.06
C GLN A 238 -7.79 -5.10 10.61
N ARG A 239 -6.88 -4.14 10.35
CA ARG A 239 -6.33 -3.91 9.01
C ARG A 239 -5.09 -4.79 8.82
N ARG A 240 -5.07 -5.54 7.72
CA ARG A 240 -3.95 -6.41 7.35
C ARG A 240 -3.40 -6.00 6.00
N LEU A 241 -2.08 -5.85 5.93
CA LEU A 241 -1.35 -5.47 4.72
C LEU A 241 -0.81 -6.73 4.06
N TYR A 242 -1.19 -6.94 2.80
CA TYR A 242 -0.79 -8.08 2.00
C TYR A 242 0.16 -7.65 0.89
N GLU A 243 1.40 -8.13 0.94
CA GLU A 243 2.34 -8.00 -0.19
C GLU A 243 1.96 -9.00 -1.27
N TYR A 244 1.66 -8.49 -2.47
CA TYR A 244 1.25 -9.33 -3.59
C TYR A 244 2.30 -9.44 -4.68
N HIS A 245 3.27 -8.53 -4.73
CA HIS A 245 4.36 -8.61 -5.67
C HIS A 245 5.63 -7.93 -5.14
N ARG A 246 6.76 -8.56 -5.43
CA ARG A 246 8.09 -8.03 -5.16
C ARG A 246 9.02 -8.35 -6.33
N VAL A 247 9.84 -7.37 -6.68
CA VAL A 247 11.00 -7.54 -7.56
C VAL A 247 12.22 -7.33 -6.69
N ASP A 248 13.02 -8.36 -6.49
CA ASP A 248 14.33 -8.26 -5.85
C ASP A 248 15.41 -8.34 -6.94
N ILE A 249 16.25 -7.31 -7.04
CA ILE A 249 17.35 -7.31 -8.01
C ILE A 249 18.58 -8.00 -7.43
N ASP A 250 19.39 -8.57 -8.32
CA ASP A 250 20.66 -9.19 -7.95
C ASP A 250 21.63 -8.16 -7.35
N THR A 251 21.77 -8.19 -6.03
CA THR A 251 22.57 -7.23 -5.27
C THR A 251 24.06 -7.32 -5.59
N THR A 252 24.52 -8.46 -6.10
CA THR A 252 25.94 -8.65 -6.46
C THR A 252 26.36 -7.78 -7.64
N LYS A 253 25.38 -7.31 -8.43
CA LYS A 253 25.58 -6.41 -9.57
C LYS A 253 25.48 -4.93 -9.19
N ILE A 254 25.20 -4.61 -7.92
CA ILE A 254 25.23 -3.24 -7.40
C ILE A 254 26.69 -2.93 -7.06
N THR A 255 27.38 -2.27 -7.98
CA THR A 255 28.80 -1.93 -7.90
C THR A 255 28.99 -0.46 -8.31
N ASN A 256 30.23 0.03 -8.24
CA ASN A 256 30.55 1.37 -8.73
C ASN A 256 30.27 1.47 -10.23
N ASN A 257 29.58 2.53 -10.64
CA ASN A 257 29.16 2.74 -12.02
C ASN A 257 28.34 1.55 -12.54
N SER A 258 27.25 1.20 -11.86
CA SER A 258 26.29 0.23 -12.39
C SER A 258 24.89 0.81 -12.40
N ALA A 259 24.00 0.22 -13.20
CA ALA A 259 22.63 0.70 -13.31
C ALA A 259 21.64 -0.45 -13.56
N PHE A 260 20.38 -0.20 -13.22
CA PHE A 260 19.26 -1.09 -13.50
C PHE A 260 18.14 -0.29 -14.15
N GLU A 261 17.46 -0.91 -15.11
CA GLU A 261 16.30 -0.33 -15.80
C GLU A 261 15.14 -1.32 -15.64
N PHE A 262 14.02 -0.82 -15.12
CA PHE A 262 12.76 -1.55 -15.00
C PHE A 262 11.76 -0.97 -16.00
N THR A 263 11.16 -1.85 -16.79
CA THR A 263 10.12 -1.52 -17.75
C THR A 263 8.79 -2.02 -17.22
N ALA A 264 7.84 -1.09 -17.03
CA ALA A 264 6.47 -1.42 -16.65
C ALA A 264 5.81 -2.29 -17.72
N LEU A 265 5.14 -3.35 -17.28
CA LEU A 265 4.40 -4.27 -18.14
C LEU A 265 2.90 -3.92 -18.15
N PRO A 266 2.16 -4.29 -19.20
CA PRO A 266 0.72 -4.10 -19.24
C PRO A 266 0.02 -4.79 -18.07
N THR A 267 -0.98 -4.13 -17.48
CA THR A 267 -1.76 -4.65 -16.35
C THR A 267 -3.24 -4.58 -16.66
N CYS A 268 -4.05 -5.43 -16.02
CA CYS A 268 -5.51 -5.45 -16.23
C CYS A 268 -6.14 -4.07 -15.99
N LEU A 269 -5.64 -3.32 -15.01
CA LEU A 269 -6.13 -1.99 -14.64
C LEU A 269 -6.03 -0.94 -15.76
N GLN A 270 -5.27 -1.21 -16.82
CA GLN A 270 -5.14 -0.31 -17.97
C GLN A 270 -6.34 -0.39 -18.93
N HIS A 271 -7.17 -1.45 -18.85
CA HIS A 271 -8.34 -1.60 -19.70
C HIS A 271 -9.55 -0.91 -19.08
N ASP A 272 -10.17 -0.01 -19.85
CA ASP A 272 -11.28 0.85 -19.42
C ASP A 272 -12.67 0.29 -19.79
N SER A 273 -12.73 -0.88 -20.44
CA SER A 273 -13.96 -1.52 -20.88
C SER A 273 -13.90 -3.04 -20.77
N CYS A 274 -15.08 -3.65 -20.64
CA CYS A 274 -15.23 -5.11 -20.57
C CYS A 274 -14.63 -5.82 -21.79
N GLU A 275 -14.88 -5.28 -22.99
CA GLU A 275 -14.36 -5.85 -24.24
C GLU A 275 -12.83 -5.89 -24.22
N LEU A 276 -12.17 -4.75 -23.98
CA LEU A 276 -10.71 -4.68 -23.92
C LEU A 276 -10.13 -5.55 -22.80
N CYS A 277 -10.78 -5.58 -21.64
CA CYS A 277 -10.37 -6.37 -20.49
C CYS A 277 -10.30 -7.87 -20.80
N LEU A 278 -11.32 -8.39 -21.49
CA LEU A 278 -11.47 -9.83 -21.74
C LEU A 278 -10.82 -10.29 -23.06
N SER A 279 -10.67 -9.40 -24.05
CA SER A 279 -10.11 -9.74 -25.37
C SER A 279 -8.62 -9.43 -25.52
N SER A 280 -8.00 -8.79 -24.53
CA SER A 280 -6.59 -8.38 -24.60
C SER A 280 -5.65 -9.59 -24.64
N ASN A 281 -4.74 -9.60 -25.61
CA ASN A 281 -3.63 -10.56 -25.67
C ASN A 281 -2.39 -10.10 -24.88
N LEU A 282 -2.40 -8.88 -24.33
CA LEU A 282 -1.26 -8.28 -23.62
C LEU A 282 -1.26 -8.63 -22.12
N THR A 283 -2.41 -9.01 -21.59
CA THR A 283 -2.65 -9.23 -20.16
C THR A 283 -3.37 -10.56 -19.98
N SER A 284 -3.08 -11.30 -18.92
CA SER A 284 -3.68 -12.61 -18.65
C SER A 284 -4.28 -12.65 -17.24
N GLY A 285 -5.32 -13.46 -17.06
CA GLY A 285 -6.01 -13.59 -15.77
C GLY A 285 -6.85 -12.38 -15.36
N CYS A 286 -7.14 -11.48 -16.31
CA CYS A 286 -8.00 -10.32 -16.06
C CYS A 286 -9.47 -10.72 -16.01
N THR A 287 -10.23 -10.02 -15.16
CA THR A 287 -11.66 -10.15 -15.01
C THR A 287 -12.29 -8.76 -14.97
N TRP A 288 -13.48 -8.63 -15.53
CA TRP A 288 -14.22 -7.36 -15.51
C TRP A 288 -15.27 -7.39 -14.41
N CYS A 289 -15.24 -6.40 -13.51
CA CYS A 289 -16.31 -6.22 -12.54
C CYS A 289 -17.33 -5.21 -13.04
N ASN A 290 -18.57 -5.66 -13.27
CA ASN A 290 -19.62 -4.80 -13.81
C ASN A 290 -20.09 -3.74 -12.82
N ILE A 291 -20.06 -4.03 -11.51
CA ILE A 291 -20.48 -3.07 -10.50
C ILE A 291 -19.46 -1.92 -10.38
N LEU A 292 -18.17 -2.26 -10.42
CA LEU A 292 -17.07 -1.29 -10.29
C LEU A 292 -16.65 -0.65 -11.62
N GLN A 293 -17.12 -1.19 -12.75
CA GLN A 293 -16.69 -0.79 -14.09
C GLN A 293 -15.16 -0.79 -14.20
N ARG A 294 -14.53 -1.86 -13.72
CA ARG A 294 -13.07 -1.97 -13.60
C ARG A 294 -12.58 -3.35 -14.02
N CYS A 295 -11.49 -3.36 -14.78
CA CYS A 295 -10.74 -4.57 -15.11
C CYS A 295 -9.65 -4.82 -14.06
N SER A 296 -9.55 -6.03 -13.52
CA SER A 296 -8.50 -6.41 -12.57
C SER A 296 -8.24 -7.92 -12.60
N ASP A 297 -7.03 -8.35 -12.21
CA ASP A 297 -6.74 -9.75 -11.85
C ASP A 297 -7.15 -10.06 -10.39
N GLY A 298 -7.79 -9.08 -9.74
CA GLY A 298 -8.18 -9.09 -8.35
C GLY A 298 -7.02 -8.75 -7.40
N MET A 299 -5.77 -8.63 -7.84
CA MET A 299 -4.60 -8.46 -6.96
C MET A 299 -4.03 -7.05 -7.08
N ASP A 300 -4.80 -6.05 -6.64
CA ASP A 300 -4.42 -4.63 -6.73
C ASP A 300 -4.76 -3.82 -5.47
N ARG A 301 -4.34 -2.54 -5.42
CA ARG A 301 -4.54 -1.66 -4.25
C ARG A 301 -6.00 -1.49 -3.83
N HIS A 302 -6.95 -1.69 -4.76
CA HIS A 302 -8.40 -1.63 -4.51
C HIS A 302 -9.01 -3.00 -4.18
N ARG A 303 -8.21 -3.98 -3.73
CA ARG A 303 -8.67 -5.32 -3.34
C ARG A 303 -9.85 -5.29 -2.37
N GLN A 304 -9.85 -4.42 -1.37
CA GLN A 304 -10.93 -4.38 -0.39
C GLN A 304 -12.29 -4.15 -1.07
N GLU A 305 -12.37 -3.15 -1.93
CA GLU A 305 -13.58 -2.85 -2.70
C GLU A 305 -13.94 -4.01 -3.64
N TRP A 306 -12.93 -4.61 -4.28
CA TRP A 306 -13.14 -5.80 -5.12
C TRP A 306 -13.81 -6.96 -4.37
N LEU A 307 -13.42 -7.18 -3.11
CA LEU A 307 -14.04 -8.18 -2.23
C LEU A 307 -15.42 -7.75 -1.74
N ASP A 308 -15.60 -6.48 -1.38
CA ASP A 308 -16.87 -5.94 -0.87
C ASP A 308 -18.02 -6.07 -1.89
N TYR A 309 -17.69 -6.04 -3.19
CA TYR A 309 -18.63 -6.22 -4.29
C TYR A 309 -18.62 -7.63 -4.92
N ALA A 310 -17.93 -8.61 -4.31
CA ALA A 310 -17.88 -9.99 -4.78
C ALA A 310 -17.47 -10.16 -6.26
N CYS A 311 -16.63 -9.26 -6.78
CA CYS A 311 -16.25 -9.24 -8.20
C CYS A 311 -15.49 -10.51 -8.65
N SER A 312 -14.91 -11.29 -7.73
CA SER A 312 -14.25 -12.56 -8.04
C SER A 312 -15.21 -13.73 -8.26
N GLU A 313 -16.47 -13.61 -7.83
CA GLU A 313 -17.49 -14.67 -7.94
C GLU A 313 -18.32 -14.55 -9.22
N GLU A 314 -18.24 -13.41 -9.95
CA GLU A 314 -18.98 -13.20 -11.21
C GLU A 314 -18.55 -14.20 -12.32
N VAL A 315 -17.31 -14.73 -12.27
CA VAL A 315 -16.76 -15.62 -13.31
C VAL A 315 -17.33 -17.05 -13.24
N GLU A 316 -17.78 -17.53 -12.08
CA GLU A 316 -18.41 -18.86 -11.97
C GLU A 316 -19.84 -18.89 -12.54
N LEU A 317 -20.51 -17.74 -12.64
CA LEU A 317 -21.90 -17.69 -13.11
C LEU A 317 -22.04 -17.76 -14.64
N ASP A 318 -21.01 -17.36 -15.40
CA ASP A 318 -21.03 -17.49 -16.86
C ASP A 318 -20.84 -18.94 -17.34
N HIS A 319 -20.24 -19.81 -16.51
CA HIS A 319 -20.12 -21.25 -16.79
C HIS A 319 -21.24 -22.12 -16.19
N VAL A 320 -22.15 -21.54 -15.41
CA VAL A 320 -23.33 -22.24 -14.85
C VAL A 320 -24.62 -21.88 -15.60
N ASN A 321 -24.57 -21.01 -16.61
CA ASN A 321 -25.78 -20.51 -17.26
C ASN A 321 -26.40 -21.41 -18.36
N GLU A 322 -26.38 -22.73 -18.17
CA GLU A 322 -27.30 -23.61 -18.89
C GLU A 322 -28.28 -24.39 -18.00
N ARG A 323 -28.22 -24.28 -16.66
CA ARG A 323 -29.20 -24.98 -15.80
C ARG A 323 -29.68 -24.17 -14.60
N SER A 324 -30.95 -23.77 -14.72
CA SER A 324 -31.91 -23.46 -13.66
C SER A 324 -31.94 -22.02 -13.11
N HIS A 325 -32.53 -21.11 -13.89
CA HIS A 325 -33.30 -20.02 -13.30
C HIS A 325 -34.46 -20.62 -12.49
N THR A 326 -34.29 -20.75 -11.18
CA THR A 326 -35.37 -21.20 -10.29
C THR A 326 -36.12 -19.98 -9.79
N LEU A 327 -37.34 -19.80 -10.27
CA LEU A 327 -38.22 -18.68 -9.89
C LEU A 327 -38.67 -18.86 -8.43
N HIS A 328 -38.08 -18.10 -7.49
CA HIS A 328 -38.57 -18.07 -6.11
C HIS A 328 -39.67 -17.02 -5.95
N VAL A 329 -40.91 -17.45 -5.70
CA VAL A 329 -42.04 -16.56 -5.39
C VAL A 329 -42.12 -16.41 -3.87
N LEU A 330 -41.98 -15.19 -3.35
CA LEU A 330 -42.07 -14.89 -1.93
C LEU A 330 -43.51 -14.49 -1.54
N TYR A 331 -44.10 -15.17 -0.55
CA TYR A 331 -45.48 -14.91 -0.13
C TYR A 331 -45.51 -14.04 1.14
N ILE A 332 -46.15 -12.86 1.08
CA ILE A 332 -46.35 -12.00 2.26
C ILE A 332 -47.82 -11.97 2.65
N LYS A 333 -48.15 -12.50 3.83
CA LYS A 333 -49.52 -12.52 4.35
C LYS A 333 -49.86 -11.18 5.03
N CYS A 334 -50.62 -10.33 4.35
CA CYS A 334 -51.18 -9.11 4.94
C CYS A 334 -52.54 -9.37 5.61
N LYS A 335 -52.81 -8.78 6.78
CA LYS A 335 -54.07 -8.96 7.54
C LYS A 335 -55.25 -8.11 7.01
N SER A 336 -54.99 -7.07 6.21
CA SER A 336 -56.02 -6.12 5.74
C SER A 336 -55.60 -5.38 4.47
N GLN A 337 -56.56 -5.06 3.59
CA GLN A 337 -56.37 -4.26 2.37
C GLN A 337 -55.85 -2.84 2.66
N SER A 338 -56.05 -2.31 3.87
CA SER A 338 -55.60 -0.96 4.27
C SER A 338 -54.08 -0.81 4.35
N GLN A 339 -53.30 -1.90 4.36
CA GLN A 339 -51.83 -1.87 4.39
C GLN A 339 -51.19 -1.82 3.00
N LEU A 340 -51.96 -2.03 1.92
CA LEU A 340 -51.47 -2.04 0.55
C LEU A 340 -50.81 -0.71 0.10
N PRO A 341 -51.32 0.48 0.47
CA PRO A 341 -50.70 1.77 0.10
C PRO A 341 -49.34 1.99 0.76
N LEU A 342 -49.08 1.40 1.93
CA LEU A 342 -47.80 1.48 2.63
C LEU A 342 -46.73 0.57 1.99
N LEU A 343 -47.16 -0.55 1.40
CA LEU A 343 -46.26 -1.55 0.81
C LEU A 343 -45.97 -1.32 -0.68
N LYS A 344 -46.91 -0.72 -1.43
CA LYS A 344 -46.77 -0.43 -2.86
C LYS A 344 -45.51 0.36 -3.26
N PRO A 345 -45.05 1.36 -2.48
CA PRO A 345 -43.81 2.09 -2.78
C PRO A 345 -42.56 1.22 -2.69
N GLN A 346 -42.57 0.20 -1.83
CA GLN A 346 -41.43 -0.72 -1.62
C GLN A 346 -41.53 -1.96 -2.52
N PHE A 347 -42.75 -2.39 -2.86
CA PHE A 347 -43.02 -3.56 -3.68
C PHE A 347 -44.08 -3.23 -4.74
N PRO A 348 -43.68 -2.72 -5.91
CA PRO A 348 -44.60 -2.27 -6.95
C PRO A 348 -45.53 -3.36 -7.47
N SER A 349 -45.06 -4.62 -7.43
CA SER A 349 -45.75 -5.81 -7.93
C SER A 349 -46.75 -6.43 -6.94
N ILE A 350 -47.02 -5.79 -5.80
CA ILE A 350 -47.92 -6.34 -4.77
C ILE A 350 -49.39 -6.31 -5.22
N ILE A 351 -50.08 -7.45 -5.13
CA ILE A 351 -51.48 -7.60 -5.54
C ILE A 351 -52.31 -8.14 -4.37
N TRP A 352 -53.50 -7.58 -4.13
CA TRP A 352 -54.46 -8.06 -3.13
C TRP A 352 -55.56 -8.90 -3.79
N THR A 353 -55.81 -10.12 -3.29
CA THR A 353 -56.82 -11.03 -3.88
C THR A 353 -58.09 -11.17 -3.02
N GLY A 354 -58.31 -10.28 -2.05
CA GLY A 354 -59.49 -10.30 -1.16
C GLY A 354 -59.25 -10.91 0.21
N GLN A 355 -58.22 -11.75 0.38
CA GLN A 355 -57.83 -12.33 1.68
C GLN A 355 -56.31 -12.30 1.96
N ARG A 356 -55.46 -12.18 0.94
CA ARG A 356 -53.99 -12.18 1.06
C ARG A 356 -53.37 -11.21 0.04
N CYS A 357 -52.15 -10.76 0.35
CA CYS A 357 -51.28 -10.07 -0.61
C CYS A 357 -50.30 -11.05 -1.26
N TYR A 358 -49.94 -10.80 -2.50
CA TYR A 358 -48.98 -11.59 -3.27
C TYR A 358 -47.94 -10.65 -3.86
N ILE A 359 -46.67 -11.03 -3.77
CA ILE A 359 -45.57 -10.29 -4.39
C ILE A 359 -44.74 -11.29 -5.19
N SER A 360 -44.57 -11.02 -6.47
CA SER A 360 -43.60 -11.72 -7.30
C SER A 360 -42.29 -10.94 -7.23
N VAL A 361 -41.33 -11.42 -6.43
CA VAL A 361 -39.98 -10.84 -6.40
C VAL A 361 -39.08 -11.78 -7.19
N LEU A 362 -38.40 -11.26 -8.21
CA LEU A 362 -37.34 -12.01 -8.88
C LEU A 362 -36.12 -11.99 -7.95
N LEU A 363 -35.99 -13.01 -7.11
CA LEU A 363 -34.80 -13.16 -6.27
C LEU A 363 -33.73 -13.89 -7.08
N ASN A 364 -32.81 -13.12 -7.66
CA ASN A 364 -31.46 -13.63 -7.88
C ASN A 364 -30.82 -13.77 -6.50
N VAL A 365 -30.69 -15.00 -6.01
CA VAL A 365 -30.17 -15.31 -4.67
C VAL A 365 -28.75 -14.76 -4.43
N VAL A 366 -28.05 -14.33 -5.50
CA VAL A 366 -26.67 -13.85 -5.42
C VAL A 366 -26.55 -12.31 -5.25
N ASN A 367 -27.61 -11.53 -5.50
CA ASN A 367 -27.52 -10.06 -5.44
C ASN A 367 -28.73 -9.40 -4.75
N SER A 368 -28.90 -9.67 -3.46
CA SER A 368 -29.79 -8.86 -2.61
C SER A 368 -28.95 -7.97 -1.70
N PRO A 369 -29.08 -6.63 -1.75
CA PRO A 369 -28.34 -5.75 -0.85
C PRO A 369 -28.69 -6.07 0.62
N PRO A 370 -27.77 -5.88 1.58
CA PRO A 370 -27.97 -6.20 3.01
C PRO A 370 -29.18 -5.49 3.66
N ILE A 371 -29.73 -4.48 2.99
CA ILE A 371 -30.95 -3.77 3.37
C ILE A 371 -32.19 -4.68 3.26
N LEU A 372 -32.27 -5.55 2.24
CA LEU A 372 -33.40 -6.45 2.03
C LEU A 372 -33.42 -7.59 3.06
N PHE A 373 -32.23 -8.10 3.40
CA PHE A 373 -32.04 -9.16 4.40
C PHE A 373 -32.35 -8.68 5.83
N ASN A 374 -32.02 -7.43 6.16
CA ASN A 374 -32.34 -6.84 7.46
C ASN A 374 -33.83 -6.54 7.63
N LEU A 375 -34.52 -6.12 6.56
CA LEU A 375 -35.99 -5.99 6.54
C LEU A 375 -36.69 -7.34 6.77
N LEU A 376 -36.17 -8.41 6.16
CA LEU A 376 -36.64 -9.79 6.35
C LEU A 376 -36.38 -10.31 7.77
N LYS A 377 -35.26 -9.96 8.41
CA LYS A 377 -34.96 -10.35 9.81
C LYS A 377 -35.89 -9.72 10.85
N THR A 378 -36.39 -8.51 10.62
CA THR A 378 -37.38 -7.86 11.51
C THR A 378 -38.76 -8.53 11.48
N MET A 379 -39.06 -9.32 10.45
CA MET A 379 -40.27 -10.14 10.36
C MET A 379 -39.87 -11.57 10.71
N ILE A 380 -40.14 -12.01 11.93
CA ILE A 380 -39.76 -13.34 12.44
C ILE A 380 -40.24 -14.44 11.47
N CYS A 381 -39.31 -15.06 10.76
CA CYS A 381 -39.55 -16.23 9.91
C CYS A 381 -38.66 -17.38 10.40
N HIS A 382 -39.28 -18.46 10.90
CA HIS A 382 -38.59 -19.73 11.11
C HIS A 382 -38.77 -20.63 9.89
N GLU A 383 -37.68 -21.27 9.50
CA GLU A 383 -37.61 -22.15 8.34
C GLU A 383 -38.04 -23.58 8.73
N LYS A 384 -39.08 -24.11 8.09
CA LYS A 384 -39.29 -25.55 7.94
C LYS A 384 -39.97 -25.85 6.61
N GLU A 385 -39.29 -26.66 5.79
CA GLU A 385 -39.76 -27.31 4.56
C GLU A 385 -40.54 -26.44 3.58
N GLY A 386 -39.83 -25.54 2.86
CA GLY A 386 -40.26 -25.00 1.57
C GLY A 386 -41.55 -24.14 1.55
N ILE A 387 -42.18 -23.91 2.70
CA ILE A 387 -43.37 -23.07 2.87
C ILE A 387 -43.16 -22.24 4.14
N MET A 388 -42.99 -20.93 4.01
CA MET A 388 -42.97 -20.03 5.17
C MET A 388 -44.41 -19.78 5.66
N GLU A 389 -44.83 -20.47 6.71
CA GLU A 389 -46.04 -20.10 7.46
C GLU A 389 -45.69 -19.12 8.59
N ALA A 390 -46.43 -18.01 8.66
CA ALA A 390 -46.36 -17.09 9.79
C ALA A 390 -47.01 -17.74 11.03
N GLY A 391 -46.19 -18.20 11.98
CA GLY A 391 -46.61 -18.61 13.32
C GLY A 391 -47.12 -17.43 14.15
N GLN A 392 -48.13 -17.67 14.98
CA GLN A 392 -48.91 -16.69 15.74
C GLN A 392 -48.09 -15.80 16.69
N CYS A 393 -48.55 -14.54 16.84
CA CYS A 393 -48.62 -13.89 18.16
C CYS A 393 -49.93 -14.27 18.83
#